data_AF-A0A7C2IM70-F1
#
_entry.id   AF-A0A7C2IM70-F1
#
_cell.length_a   1.000
_cell.length_b   1.000
_cell.length_c   1.000
_cell.angle_alpha   90.00
_cell.angle_beta   90.00
_cell.angle_gamma   90.00
#
_symmetry.space_group_name_H-M   'P 1'
#
loop_
_entity.id
_entity.type
_entity.pdbx_description
1 polymer ?
#
loop_
_entity_poly.entity_id
_entity_poly.type
_entity_poly.pdbx_seq_one_letter_code
_entity_poly.pdbx_strand_id
1 'polypeptide(L)'
;MSYKMKTMIPVLGMVIILGYAAINIVSGDADEIKHPLPQSLSDLRAVKLVEIKDADGQVVLSGSFDSTGERNGEVERKAILTGTGIDADAKGEAEIEISKESDAFTEQEFEVSVENLATLTAFKLFVDGQEVAVFNTDVRGDAEIEMSNEIKK
;
A
#
# COMPACT_ATOMS: atom_id res chain seq x y z
N MET A 1 66.30 13.34 17.07
CA MET A 1 65.80 12.16 16.33
C MET A 1 64.28 12.26 16.29
N SER A 2 63.71 12.36 15.10
CA SER A 2 62.39 12.92 14.81
C SER A 2 61.25 11.91 15.08
N TYR A 3 60.23 12.31 15.83
CA TYR A 3 58.98 11.55 15.96
C TYR A 3 58.12 11.75 14.71
N LYS A 4 57.67 10.66 14.08
CA LYS A 4 56.59 10.68 13.07
C LYS A 4 55.34 10.06 13.68
N MET A 5 54.39 10.94 14.01
CA MET A 5 53.05 10.62 14.51
C MET A 5 52.19 10.18 13.31
N LYS A 6 51.59 8.99 13.37
CA LYS A 6 50.73 8.43 12.32
C LYS A 6 49.28 8.77 12.68
N THR A 7 48.68 9.68 11.92
CA THR A 7 47.33 10.20 12.13
C THR A 7 46.28 9.11 11.91
N MET A 8 45.47 8.84 12.95
CA MET A 8 44.22 8.06 12.87
C MET A 8 43.13 8.92 12.19
N ILE A 9 42.39 8.34 11.24
CA ILE A 9 41.16 8.91 10.70
C ILE A 9 40.00 8.07 11.25
N PRO A 10 39.14 8.57 12.15
CA PRO A 10 37.89 7.92 12.47
C PRO A 10 36.88 8.21 11.35
N VAL A 11 36.44 7.16 10.64
CA VAL A 11 35.30 7.26 9.71
C VAL A 11 34.03 7.27 10.55
N LEU A 12 33.50 8.47 10.75
CA LEU A 12 32.19 8.72 11.32
C LEU A 12 31.14 8.32 10.28
N GLY A 13 30.59 7.11 10.40
CA GLY A 13 29.48 6.64 9.57
C GLY A 13 28.19 7.34 9.99
N MET A 14 27.94 8.51 9.40
CA MET A 14 26.70 9.27 9.52
C MET A 14 25.63 8.58 8.65
N VAL A 15 24.75 7.78 9.26
CA VAL A 15 23.54 7.29 8.58
C VAL A 15 22.48 8.37 8.72
N ILE A 16 22.28 9.14 7.66
CA ILE A 16 21.13 10.01 7.48
C ILE A 16 20.08 9.18 6.74
N ILE A 17 19.02 8.74 7.42
CA ILE A 17 17.79 8.31 6.73
C ILE A 17 16.88 9.55 6.70
N LEU A 18 16.86 10.19 5.54
CA LEU A 18 16.02 11.34 5.23
C LEU A 18 14.71 10.88 4.59
N GLY A 19 13.59 11.26 5.22
CA GLY A 19 12.37 11.70 4.54
C GLY A 19 11.40 10.62 4.05
N TYR A 20 10.10 10.84 3.95
CA TYR A 20 9.21 11.92 4.37
C TYR A 20 7.84 11.23 4.46
N ALA A 21 7.20 11.18 5.63
CA ALA A 21 5.77 10.87 5.68
C ALA A 21 5.04 12.20 5.82
N ALA A 22 4.55 12.74 4.69
CA ALA A 22 3.54 13.78 4.76
C ALA A 22 2.21 13.09 5.13
N ILE A 23 1.91 13.04 6.43
CA ILE A 23 0.63 12.49 6.91
C ILE A 23 -0.40 13.62 6.79
N ASN A 24 -1.16 13.63 5.69
CA ASN A 24 -2.39 14.41 5.62
C ASN A 24 -3.48 13.58 6.30
N ILE A 25 -3.77 13.89 7.57
CA ILE A 25 -4.94 13.32 8.25
C ILE A 25 -6.15 14.11 7.77
N VAL A 26 -6.86 13.57 6.78
CA VAL A 26 -8.21 14.03 6.41
C VAL A 26 -9.18 13.30 7.34
N SER A 27 -10.12 14.05 7.93
CA SER A 27 -11.17 13.51 8.79
C SER A 27 -12.50 14.13 8.37
N GLY A 28 -13.40 13.32 7.83
CA GLY A 28 -14.76 13.72 7.48
C GLY A 28 -15.23 12.99 6.23
N ASP A 29 -16.24 12.13 6.40
CA ASP A 29 -16.77 11.19 5.42
C ASP A 29 -15.74 10.13 4.95
N ALA A 30 -16.20 8.98 4.44
CA ALA A 30 -15.33 8.00 3.79
C ALA A 30 -14.86 8.58 2.45
N ASP A 31 -14.09 9.66 2.53
CA ASP A 31 -13.43 10.27 1.39
C ASP A 31 -12.39 9.26 0.92
N GLU A 32 -12.59 8.83 -0.32
CA GLU A 32 -11.67 7.99 -1.05
C GLU A 32 -10.25 8.59 -1.02
N ILE A 33 -9.28 7.79 -0.55
CA ILE A 33 -7.89 8.22 -0.41
C ILE A 33 -7.16 7.98 -1.72
N LYS A 34 -7.08 9.02 -2.57
CA LYS A 34 -6.34 8.96 -3.84
C LYS A 34 -4.85 9.21 -3.65
N HIS A 35 -4.01 8.29 -4.13
CA HIS A 35 -2.56 8.37 -4.08
C HIS A 35 -1.91 8.00 -5.43
N PRO A 36 -0.71 8.52 -5.74
CA PRO A 36 0.05 8.00 -6.87
C PRO A 36 0.49 6.56 -6.59
N LEU A 37 0.52 5.73 -7.63
CA LEU A 37 1.02 4.37 -7.51
C LEU A 37 2.48 4.37 -7.00
N PRO A 38 2.78 3.72 -5.87
CA PRO A 38 4.14 3.65 -5.34
C PRO A 38 5.09 2.98 -6.32
N GLN A 39 6.33 3.46 -6.43
CA GLN A 39 7.33 2.86 -7.34
C GLN A 39 7.63 1.39 -7.04
N SER A 40 7.38 0.96 -5.81
CA SER A 40 7.48 -0.45 -5.42
C SER A 40 6.42 -1.36 -6.04
N LEU A 41 5.30 -0.78 -6.50
CA LEU A 41 4.21 -1.46 -7.18
C LEU A 41 4.25 -1.23 -8.69
N SER A 42 5.45 -1.10 -9.27
CA SER A 42 5.61 -0.75 -10.69
C SER A 42 5.04 -1.78 -11.69
N ASP A 43 4.79 -3.02 -11.26
CA ASP A 43 4.14 -4.06 -12.07
C ASP A 43 3.01 -4.73 -11.27
N LEU A 44 1.79 -4.19 -11.37
CA LEU A 44 0.63 -4.73 -10.66
C LEU A 44 0.24 -6.15 -11.10
N ARG A 45 0.69 -6.60 -12.28
CA ARG A 45 0.44 -7.99 -12.74
C ARG A 45 1.17 -9.02 -11.90
N ALA A 46 2.27 -8.62 -11.27
CA ALA A 46 3.08 -9.51 -10.45
C ALA A 46 2.56 -9.64 -9.01
N VAL A 47 1.66 -8.75 -8.58
CA VAL A 47 1.13 -8.71 -7.22
C VAL A 47 0.35 -9.98 -6.89
N LYS A 48 0.56 -10.54 -5.70
CA LYS A 48 -0.10 -11.79 -5.27
C LYS A 48 -0.89 -11.65 -3.99
N LEU A 49 -0.35 -10.92 -3.01
CA LEU A 49 -0.86 -10.88 -1.65
C LEU A 49 -1.16 -9.44 -1.24
N VAL A 50 -2.31 -9.25 -0.62
CA VAL A 50 -2.69 -8.00 0.06
C VAL A 50 -2.97 -8.30 1.52
N GLU A 51 -2.43 -7.48 2.41
CA GLU A 51 -2.64 -7.57 3.85
C GLU A 51 -2.96 -6.20 4.43
N ILE A 52 -3.90 -6.16 5.37
CA ILE A 52 -4.13 -5.01 6.24
C ILE A 52 -3.57 -5.35 7.61
N LYS A 53 -2.69 -4.49 8.15
CA LYS A 53 -2.08 -4.68 9.47
C LYS A 53 -2.47 -3.56 10.43
N ASP A 54 -2.63 -3.93 11.69
CA ASP A 54 -2.83 -2.97 12.77
C ASP A 54 -1.52 -2.29 13.20
N ALA A 55 -1.58 -1.43 14.22
CA ALA A 55 -0.44 -0.73 14.77
C ALA A 55 0.61 -1.65 15.44
N ASP A 56 0.18 -2.83 15.89
CA ASP A 56 1.05 -3.86 16.49
C ASP A 56 1.70 -4.76 15.42
N GLY A 57 1.34 -4.57 14.15
CA GLY A 57 1.84 -5.33 13.00
C GLY A 57 1.14 -6.67 12.79
N GLN A 58 0.00 -6.90 13.46
CA GLN A 58 -0.81 -8.10 13.26
C GLN A 58 -1.62 -7.98 11.97
N VAL A 59 -1.70 -9.07 11.21
CA VAL A 59 -2.52 -9.12 9.99
C VAL A 59 -3.98 -9.27 10.38
N VAL A 60 -4.80 -8.27 10.09
CA VAL A 60 -6.24 -8.24 10.39
C VAL A 60 -7.05 -8.77 9.22
N LEU A 61 -6.71 -8.32 7.99
CA LEU A 61 -7.28 -8.81 6.74
C LEU A 61 -6.19 -9.35 5.84
N SER A 62 -6.49 -10.42 5.11
CA SER A 62 -5.59 -10.96 4.08
C SER A 62 -6.40 -11.50 2.90
N GLY A 63 -5.87 -11.30 1.70
CA GLY A 63 -6.41 -11.89 0.48
C GLY A 63 -5.33 -12.05 -0.57
N SER A 64 -5.56 -12.97 -1.49
CA SER A 64 -4.67 -13.21 -2.63
C SER A 64 -5.40 -12.99 -3.94
N PHE A 65 -4.74 -12.36 -4.88
CA PHE A 65 -5.26 -12.24 -6.24
C PHE A 65 -5.16 -13.59 -6.95
N ASP A 66 -6.30 -14.07 -7.44
CA ASP A 66 -6.36 -15.25 -8.29
C ASP A 66 -5.77 -14.97 -9.69
N SER A 67 -5.78 -16.00 -10.54
CA SER A 67 -5.33 -15.91 -11.92
C SER A 67 -6.09 -14.83 -12.69
N THR A 68 -5.34 -14.05 -13.47
CA THR A 68 -5.81 -12.94 -14.31
C THR A 68 -6.90 -13.33 -15.30
N GLY A 69 -8.00 -12.58 -15.31
CA GLY A 69 -8.86 -12.46 -16.48
C GLY A 69 -8.32 -11.34 -17.38
N GLU A 70 -7.97 -11.66 -18.62
CA GLU A 70 -7.68 -10.64 -19.64
C GLU A 70 -8.86 -10.59 -20.62
N ARG A 71 -9.43 -9.41 -20.82
CA ARG A 71 -10.52 -9.20 -21.77
C ARG A 71 -10.29 -7.90 -22.52
N ASN A 72 -10.28 -7.97 -23.86
CA ASN A 72 -10.25 -6.78 -24.72
C ASN A 72 -9.07 -5.80 -24.46
N GLY A 73 -7.94 -6.27 -23.94
CA GLY A 73 -6.79 -5.41 -23.62
C GLY A 73 -6.82 -4.83 -22.19
N GLU A 74 -7.83 -5.18 -21.40
CA GLU A 74 -7.91 -4.88 -19.98
C GLU A 74 -7.54 -6.12 -19.16
N VAL A 75 -6.78 -5.92 -18.09
CA VAL A 75 -6.54 -6.92 -17.06
C VAL A 75 -7.21 -6.42 -15.80
N GLU A 76 -8.19 -7.18 -15.33
CA GLU A 76 -8.90 -6.95 -14.08
C GLU A 76 -8.60 -8.13 -13.15
N ARG A 77 -8.25 -7.83 -11.90
CA ARG A 77 -8.01 -8.84 -10.86
C ARG A 77 -8.64 -8.36 -9.58
N LYS A 78 -9.37 -9.24 -8.92
CA LYS A 78 -9.97 -9.01 -7.61
C LYS A 78 -9.42 -9.98 -6.58
N ALA A 79 -9.28 -9.54 -5.35
CA ALA A 79 -8.94 -10.34 -4.19
C ALA A 79 -9.91 -10.03 -3.05
N ILE A 80 -10.64 -11.05 -2.59
CA ILE A 80 -11.47 -10.91 -1.39
C ILE A 80 -10.57 -10.94 -0.15
N LEU A 81 -10.64 -9.90 0.67
CA LEU A 81 -9.89 -9.80 1.91
C LEU A 81 -10.74 -10.34 3.06
N THR A 82 -10.26 -11.40 3.70
CA THR A 82 -10.98 -12.08 4.79
C THR A 82 -10.31 -11.82 6.13
N GLY A 83 -11.11 -11.62 7.18
CA GLY A 83 -10.67 -11.53 8.56
C GLY A 83 -9.84 -12.74 8.99
N THR A 84 -8.72 -12.50 9.68
CA THR A 84 -7.85 -13.53 10.24
C THR A 84 -8.31 -14.03 11.63
N GLY A 85 -9.38 -13.45 12.16
CA GLY A 85 -9.90 -13.70 13.51
C GLY A 85 -9.42 -12.70 14.57
N ILE A 86 -8.55 -11.74 14.22
CA ILE A 86 -8.21 -10.59 15.07
C ILE A 86 -9.40 -9.63 15.17
N ASP A 87 -9.99 -9.34 14.02
CA ASP A 87 -11.26 -8.63 13.89
C ASP A 87 -12.22 -9.57 13.12
N ALA A 88 -13.33 -9.95 13.75
CA ALA A 88 -14.11 -11.12 13.34
C ALA A 88 -15.13 -10.80 12.24
N ASP A 89 -15.57 -9.55 12.14
CA ASP A 89 -16.53 -9.04 11.17
C ASP A 89 -15.90 -8.11 10.12
N ALA A 90 -14.61 -7.80 10.26
CA ALA A 90 -13.83 -7.11 9.25
C ALA A 90 -13.80 -7.89 7.91
N LYS A 91 -13.97 -7.14 6.83
CA LYS A 91 -13.92 -7.65 5.45
C LYS A 91 -13.37 -6.56 4.53
N GLY A 92 -12.97 -6.95 3.33
CA GLY A 92 -12.61 -6.00 2.29
C GLY A 92 -12.44 -6.65 0.93
N GLU A 93 -12.07 -5.82 -0.02
CA GLU A 93 -11.75 -6.20 -1.39
C GLU A 93 -10.52 -5.40 -1.83
N ALA A 94 -9.66 -6.04 -2.63
CA ALA A 94 -8.61 -5.35 -3.36
C ALA A 94 -8.78 -5.62 -4.85
N GLU A 95 -8.62 -4.58 -5.65
CA GLU A 95 -8.79 -4.63 -7.10
C GLU A 95 -7.55 -4.08 -7.80
N ILE A 96 -7.20 -4.69 -8.93
CA ILE A 96 -6.19 -4.24 -9.86
C ILE A 96 -6.84 -4.11 -11.23
N GLU A 97 -6.81 -2.91 -11.78
CA GLU A 97 -7.18 -2.64 -13.16
C GLU A 97 -5.96 -2.17 -13.95
N ILE A 98 -5.78 -2.74 -15.13
CA ILE A 98 -4.69 -2.38 -16.02
C ILE A 98 -5.22 -2.28 -17.44
N SER A 99 -5.15 -1.08 -18.02
CA SER A 99 -5.53 -0.84 -19.40
C SER A 99 -4.31 -0.88 -20.33
N LYS A 100 -4.52 -1.44 -21.53
CA LYS A 100 -3.55 -1.39 -22.63
C LYS A 100 -4.05 -0.46 -23.72
N GLU A 101 -3.22 0.49 -24.12
CA GLU A 101 -3.38 1.19 -25.39
C GLU A 101 -2.38 0.63 -26.40
N SER A 102 -2.90 0.02 -27.47
CA SER A 102 -2.10 -0.75 -28.44
C SER A 102 -1.31 -1.89 -27.77
N ASP A 103 -0.01 -1.71 -27.51
CA ASP A 103 0.90 -2.71 -26.92
C ASP A 103 1.54 -2.22 -25.60
N ALA A 104 1.17 -1.03 -25.12
CA ALA A 104 1.70 -0.44 -23.90
C ALA A 104 0.64 -0.40 -22.80
N PHE A 105 1.04 -0.73 -21.57
CA PHE A 105 0.21 -0.48 -20.40
C PHE A 105 0.21 1.01 -20.10
N THR A 106 -0.95 1.63 -20.23
CA THR A 106 -1.12 3.08 -20.11
C THR A 106 -1.60 3.45 -18.73
N GLU A 107 -2.61 2.74 -18.23
CA GLU A 107 -3.17 2.99 -16.90
C GLU A 107 -3.02 1.74 -16.04
N GLN A 108 -2.68 1.97 -14.78
CA GLN A 108 -2.57 0.98 -13.73
C GLN A 108 -3.22 1.58 -12.50
N GLU A 109 -4.21 0.87 -11.98
CA GLU A 109 -4.97 1.24 -10.80
C GLU A 109 -4.96 0.09 -9.81
N PHE A 110 -4.78 0.42 -8.54
CA PHE A 110 -4.86 -0.50 -7.42
C PHE A 110 -5.77 0.11 -6.37
N GLU A 111 -6.90 -0.54 -6.13
CA GLU A 111 -7.90 -0.09 -5.18
C GLU A 111 -7.99 -1.08 -4.00
N VAL A 112 -8.21 -0.56 -2.80
CA VAL A 112 -8.52 -1.35 -1.61
C VAL A 112 -9.67 -0.72 -0.87
N SER A 113 -10.73 -1.48 -0.65
CA SER A 113 -11.88 -1.11 0.17
C SER A 113 -11.99 -2.05 1.37
N VAL A 114 -12.23 -1.49 2.55
CA VAL A 114 -12.39 -2.24 3.81
C VAL A 114 -13.62 -1.76 4.57
N GLU A 115 -14.26 -2.69 5.27
CA GLU A 115 -15.45 -2.43 6.07
C GLU A 115 -15.33 -3.13 7.43
N ASN A 116 -16.03 -2.57 8.43
CA ASN A 116 -16.12 -3.10 9.80
C ASN A 116 -14.76 -3.33 10.49
N LEU A 117 -13.73 -2.55 10.14
CA LEU A 117 -12.52 -2.50 10.97
C LEU A 117 -12.78 -1.66 12.22
N ALA A 118 -11.89 -1.75 13.22
CA ALA A 118 -11.89 -0.83 14.36
C ALA A 118 -12.02 0.62 13.89
N THR A 119 -13.02 1.35 14.41
CA THR A 119 -13.37 2.71 13.94
C THR A 119 -12.33 3.75 14.35
N LEU A 120 -12.19 4.81 13.56
CA LEU A 120 -11.25 5.92 13.82
C LEU A 120 -9.83 5.45 14.17
N THR A 121 -9.40 4.32 13.59
CA THR A 121 -8.16 3.63 13.93
C THR A 121 -7.24 3.60 12.72
N ALA A 122 -5.94 3.75 12.97
CA ALA A 122 -4.91 3.70 11.95
C ALA A 122 -4.56 2.25 11.57
N PHE A 123 -4.50 1.98 10.28
CA PHE A 123 -4.08 0.71 9.69
C PHE A 123 -3.03 0.92 8.61
N LYS A 124 -2.35 -0.16 8.27
CA LYS A 124 -1.30 -0.19 7.25
C LYS A 124 -1.67 -1.18 6.16
N LEU A 125 -1.58 -0.72 4.92
CA LEU A 125 -1.76 -1.55 3.74
C LEU A 125 -0.40 -2.11 3.29
N PHE A 126 -0.34 -3.43 3.17
CA PHE A 126 0.81 -4.16 2.67
C PHE A 126 0.45 -4.91 1.39
N VAL A 127 1.37 -4.88 0.42
CA VAL A 127 1.27 -5.62 -0.83
C VAL A 127 2.55 -6.41 -1.02
N ASP A 128 2.43 -7.74 -1.18
CA ASP A 128 3.55 -8.69 -1.23
C ASP A 128 4.59 -8.48 -0.10
N GLY A 129 4.10 -8.13 1.10
CA GLY A 129 4.92 -7.90 2.29
C GLY A 129 5.57 -6.51 2.38
N GLN A 130 5.34 -5.62 1.41
CA GLN A 130 5.80 -4.24 1.46
C GLN A 130 4.68 -3.30 1.91
N GLU A 131 4.97 -2.41 2.87
CA GLU A 131 4.07 -1.32 3.26
C GLU A 131 3.94 -0.31 2.11
N VAL A 132 2.71 -0.02 1.68
CA VAL A 132 2.43 0.87 0.54
C VAL A 132 1.56 2.06 0.91
N ALA A 133 0.76 1.96 1.98
CA ALA A 133 -0.03 3.07 2.51
C ALA A 133 -0.35 2.91 4.00
N VAL A 134 -0.69 4.03 4.62
CA VAL A 134 -1.26 4.12 5.98
C VAL A 134 -2.56 4.89 5.87
N PHE A 135 -3.63 4.39 6.49
CA PHE A 135 -4.95 5.00 6.43
C PHE A 135 -5.63 4.96 7.78
N ASN A 136 -6.69 5.75 7.95
CA ASN A 136 -7.57 5.68 9.10
C ASN A 136 -8.97 5.27 8.63
N THR A 137 -9.65 4.48 9.42
CA THR A 137 -11.07 4.16 9.20
C THR A 137 -11.97 5.31 9.64
N ASP A 138 -13.16 5.39 9.05
CA ASP A 138 -14.18 6.35 9.45
C ASP A 138 -14.92 5.94 10.75
N VAL A 139 -16.02 6.62 11.07
CA VAL A 139 -16.86 6.33 12.25
C VAL A 139 -17.63 5.00 12.15
N ARG A 140 -17.68 4.39 10.97
CA ARG A 140 -18.30 3.08 10.71
C ARG A 140 -17.27 1.96 10.65
N GLY A 141 -15.98 2.29 10.54
CA GLY A 141 -14.93 1.29 10.38
C GLY A 141 -14.54 1.07 8.92
N ASP A 142 -14.96 1.97 8.03
CA ASP A 142 -14.79 1.84 6.60
C ASP A 142 -13.60 2.68 6.12
N ALA A 143 -12.93 2.25 5.06
CA ALA A 143 -11.95 3.05 4.33
C ALA A 143 -11.79 2.57 2.88
N GLU A 144 -11.42 3.48 1.99
CA GLU A 144 -11.16 3.20 0.58
C GLU A 144 -9.88 3.93 0.14
N ILE A 145 -9.02 3.22 -0.58
CA ILE A 145 -7.72 3.72 -1.05
C ILE A 145 -7.60 3.40 -2.53
N GLU A 146 -7.42 4.43 -3.36
CA GLU A 146 -7.17 4.30 -4.80
C GLU A 146 -5.72 4.73 -5.08
N MET A 147 -4.95 3.89 -5.77
CA MET A 147 -3.61 4.19 -6.23
C MET A 147 -3.49 4.04 -7.73
N SER A 148 -3.17 5.13 -8.44
CA SER A 148 -3.06 5.10 -9.90
C SER A 148 -1.76 5.71 -10.43
N ASN A 149 -1.27 5.19 -11.56
CA ASN A 149 -0.13 5.78 -12.26
C ASN A 149 -0.51 7.04 -13.05
N GLU A 150 -1.81 7.28 -13.24
CA GLU A 150 -2.38 8.51 -13.77
C GLU A 150 -3.02 9.33 -12.65
N ILE A 151 -2.36 10.42 -12.22
CA ILE A 151 -3.03 11.38 -11.34
C ILE A 151 -4.02 12.17 -12.20
N LYS A 152 -5.31 11.78 -12.18
CA LYS A 152 -6.39 12.57 -12.78
C LYS A 152 -6.38 13.97 -12.15
N LYS A 153 -6.14 14.99 -12.97
CA LYS A 153 -6.01 16.41 -12.58
C LYS A 153 -7.35 17.07 -12.30
#